data_AF-A0A1M4WSR1-F1
#
_entry.id   AF-A0A1M4WSR1-F1
#
_cell.length_a   1.000
_cell.length_b   1.000
_cell.length_c   1.000
_cell.angle_alpha   90.00
_cell.angle_beta   90.00
_cell.angle_gamma   90.00
#
_symmetry.space_group_name_H-M   'P 1'
#
loop_
_entity.id
_entity.type
_entity.pdbx_description
1 polymer ?
#
loop_
_entity_poly.entity_id
_entity_poly.type
_entity_poly.pdbx_seq_one_letter_code
_entity_poly.pdbx_strand_id
1 'polypeptide(L)'
;MGKESEVKIYTTKDLAEIFGASDETIRREIKRKRLNCFYVGNEARFTQVHLEDYMNVRNLGKTTRELQLEAEKEQLLEVIKTKDQVIESIKNVLLKNI
;
A
#
# COMPACT_ATOMS: atom_id res chain seq x y z
N MET A 1 -22.04 12.99 -6.84
CA MET A 1 -20.88 13.87 -7.03
C MET A 1 -19.83 13.45 -6.02
N GLY A 2 -18.78 12.78 -6.49
CA GLY A 2 -17.69 12.33 -5.62
C GLY A 2 -17.03 13.55 -4.98
N LYS A 3 -16.90 13.55 -3.65
CA LYS A 3 -16.03 14.53 -2.99
C LYS A 3 -14.62 14.25 -3.49
N GLU A 4 -14.05 15.19 -4.24
CA GLU A 4 -12.61 15.22 -4.47
C GLU A 4 -11.96 15.26 -3.09
N SER A 5 -11.42 14.12 -2.67
CA SER A 5 -10.65 14.04 -1.43
C SER A 5 -9.39 14.88 -1.66
N GLU A 6 -9.35 16.09 -1.09
CA GLU A 6 -8.14 16.91 -1.08
C GLU A 6 -6.97 16.05 -0.60
N VAL A 7 -5.97 15.89 -1.47
CA VAL A 7 -4.76 15.15 -1.11
C VAL A 7 -4.03 15.98 -0.08
N LYS A 8 -4.11 15.56 1.19
CA LYS A 8 -3.41 16.24 2.27
C LYS A 8 -1.91 16.13 2.07
N ILE A 9 -1.25 17.29 1.97
CA ILE A 9 0.20 17.40 1.83
C ILE A 9 0.79 17.87 3.16
N TYR A 10 1.82 17.17 3.60
CA TYR A 10 2.55 17.44 4.83
C TYR A 10 3.93 18.00 4.52
N THR A 11 4.46 18.79 5.44
CA THR A 11 5.84 19.30 5.48
C THR A 11 6.72 18.43 6.38
N THR A 12 8.02 18.69 6.36
CA THR A 12 8.96 18.05 7.31
C THR A 12 8.56 18.31 8.78
N LYS A 13 8.05 19.52 9.08
CA LYS A 13 7.61 19.89 10.44
C LYS A 13 6.36 19.12 10.85
N ASP A 14 5.38 19.01 9.95
CA ASP A 14 4.17 18.24 10.22
C ASP A 14 4.51 16.77 10.51
N LEU A 15 5.46 16.19 9.76
CA LEU A 15 5.94 14.83 10.01
C LEU A 15 6.67 14.69 11.34
N ALA A 16 7.49 15.68 11.69
CA ALA A 16 8.19 15.71 12.98
C ALA A 16 7.19 15.66 14.15
N GLU A 17 6.09 16.42 14.06
CA GLU A 17 5.00 16.38 15.03
C GLU A 17 4.26 15.03 15.03
N ILE A 18 3.85 14.54 13.85
CA ILE A 18 3.11 13.27 13.70
C ILE A 18 3.89 12.09 14.28
N PHE A 19 5.20 12.03 14.03
CA PHE A 19 6.06 10.93 14.46
C PHE A 19 6.72 11.17 15.82
N GLY A 20 6.50 12.32 16.46
CA GLY A 20 7.16 12.69 17.71
C GLY A 20 8.69 12.69 17.59
N ALA A 21 9.21 13.14 16.44
CA ALA A 21 10.62 13.13 16.10
C ALA A 21 11.14 14.54 15.80
N SER A 22 12.46 14.73 15.77
CA SER A 22 13.04 16.00 15.33
C SER A 22 13.02 16.14 13.81
N ASP A 23 12.95 17.36 13.28
CA ASP A 23 13.13 17.66 11.84
C ASP A 23 14.42 17.03 11.28
N GLU A 24 15.49 17.02 12.08
CA GLU A 24 16.78 16.40 11.74
C GLU A 24 16.63 14.90 11.49
N THR A 25 15.84 14.21 12.33
CA THR A 25 15.52 12.79 12.19
C THR A 25 14.76 12.55 10.89
N ILE A 26 13.74 13.36 10.59
CA ILE A 26 12.97 13.23 9.34
C ILE A 26 13.89 13.41 8.13
N ARG A 27 14.71 14.46 8.11
CA ARG A 27 15.70 14.71 7.03
C ARG A 27 16.69 13.56 6.88
N ARG A 28 17.10 12.93 7.98
CA ARG A 28 18.01 11.78 7.97
C ARG A 28 17.36 10.55 7.33
N GLU A 29 16.10 10.28 7.63
CA GLU A 29 15.36 9.15 7.04
C GLU A 29 15.10 9.35 5.54
N ILE A 30 14.88 10.60 5.10
CA ILE A 30 14.85 10.95 3.66
C ILE A 30 16.21 10.67 3.00
N LYS A 31 17.32 11.13 3.60
CA LYS A 31 18.68 10.90 3.08
C LYS A 31 19.02 9.42 2.97
N ARG A 32 18.52 8.60 3.91
CA ARG A 32 18.67 7.14 3.92
C ARG A 32 17.73 6.42 2.95
N LYS A 33 16.90 7.15 2.20
CA LYS A 33 15.86 6.61 1.30
C LYS A 33 14.87 5.68 2.00
N ARG A 34 14.66 5.87 3.30
CA ARG A 34 13.67 5.11 4.08
C ARG A 34 12.32 5.82 4.06
N LEU A 35 12.33 7.14 4.02
CA LEU A 35 11.13 7.97 3.91
C LEU A 35 11.12 8.65 2.53
N ASN A 36 10.12 8.33 1.72
CA ASN A 36 9.93 8.93 0.40
C ASN A 36 9.33 10.32 0.51
N CYS A 37 9.67 11.20 -0.43
CA CYS A 37 9.11 12.53 -0.53
C CYS A 37 9.19 13.05 -1.97
N PHE A 38 8.44 14.12 -2.25
CA PHE A 38 8.63 14.95 -3.42
C PHE A 38 9.05 16.35 -2.99
N TYR A 39 9.73 17.09 -3.87
CA TYR A 39 10.21 18.43 -3.56
C TYR A 39 9.36 19.47 -4.27
N VAL A 40 8.97 20.52 -3.53
CA VAL A 40 8.37 21.74 -4.07
C VAL A 40 9.34 22.87 -3.75
N GLY A 41 10.10 23.31 -4.77
CA GLY A 41 11.26 24.17 -4.54
C GLY A 41 12.31 23.45 -3.69
N ASN A 42 12.69 24.06 -2.56
CA ASN A 42 13.67 23.50 -1.61
C ASN A 42 13.01 22.74 -0.43
N GLU A 43 11.69 22.60 -0.43
CA GLU A 43 10.97 21.96 0.67
C GLU A 43 10.53 20.55 0.31
N ALA A 44 10.81 19.61 1.22
CA ALA A 44 10.30 18.25 1.12
C ALA A 44 8.82 18.20 1.53
N ARG A 45 8.02 17.57 0.68
CA ARG A 45 6.58 17.40 0.81
C ARG A 45 6.22 15.92 0.82
N PHE A 46 5.19 15.59 1.58
CA PHE A 46 4.77 14.21 1.81
C PHE A 46 3.27 14.09 1.62
N THR A 47 2.83 13.01 0.99
CA THR A 47 1.42 12.64 0.95
C THR A 47 1.17 11.58 2.00
N GLN A 48 -0.10 11.32 2.29
CA GLN A 48 -0.51 10.23 3.18
C GLN A 48 0.14 8.87 2.80
N VAL A 49 0.24 8.58 1.50
CA VAL A 49 0.87 7.36 0.98
C VAL A 49 2.33 7.24 1.42
N HIS A 50 3.09 8.33 1.45
CA HIS A 50 4.48 8.30 1.90
C HIS A 50 4.61 7.95 3.39
N LEU A 51 3.67 8.40 4.22
CA LEU A 51 3.65 8.08 5.64
C LEU A 51 3.28 6.61 5.85
N GLU A 52 2.27 6.13 5.13
CA GLU A 52 1.83 4.73 5.17
C GLU A 52 2.94 3.79 4.72
N ASP A 53 3.61 4.08 3.60
CA ASP A 53 4.76 3.31 3.13
C ASP A 53 5.87 3.24 4.18
N TYR A 54 6.23 4.38 4.78
CA TYR A 54 7.27 4.43 5.81
C TYR A 54 6.90 3.57 7.04
N MET A 55 5.64 3.65 7.48
CA MET A 55 5.14 2.88 8.62
C MET A 55 5.05 1.39 8.31
N ASN A 56 4.58 1.03 7.12
CA ASN A 56 4.47 -0.35 6.66
C ASN A 56 5.86 -0.98 6.54
N VAL A 57 6.84 -0.28 5.96
CA VAL A 57 8.22 -0.79 5.87
C VAL A 57 8.83 -0.94 7.26
N ARG A 58 8.59 0.01 8.17
CA ARG A 58 9.11 -0.05 9.54
C ARG A 58 8.54 -1.21 10.35
N ASN A 59 7.24 -1.50 10.20
CA ASN A 59 6.54 -2.48 11.02
C ASN A 59 6.49 -3.89 10.40
N LEU A 60 6.41 -3.97 9.08
CA LEU A 60 6.14 -5.20 8.33
C LEU A 60 7.24 -5.54 7.32
N GLY A 61 8.21 -4.64 7.10
CA GLY A 61 9.26 -4.82 6.11
C GLY A 61 8.78 -4.73 4.65
N LYS A 62 7.56 -4.24 4.43
CA LYS A 62 6.91 -4.16 3.10
C LYS A 62 6.32 -2.78 2.83
N THR A 63 6.28 -2.39 1.57
CA THR A 63 5.62 -1.19 1.07
C THR A 63 4.11 -1.38 0.99
N THR A 64 3.34 -0.28 0.89
CA THR A 64 1.88 -0.35 0.71
C THR A 64 1.52 -1.07 -0.59
N ARG A 65 2.31 -0.89 -1.66
CA ARG A 65 2.08 -1.59 -2.92
C ARG A 65 2.25 -3.10 -2.79
N GLU A 66 3.25 -3.55 -2.04
CA GLU A 66 3.45 -4.99 -1.79
C GLU A 66 2.30 -5.58 -0.98
N LEU A 67 1.84 -4.89 0.06
CA LEU A 67 0.68 -5.34 0.84
C LEU A 67 -0.60 -5.41 0.00
N GLN A 68 -0.83 -4.42 -0.88
CA GLN A 68 -1.95 -4.44 -1.82
C GLN A 68 -1.84 -5.60 -2.79
N LEU A 69 -0.66 -5.85 -3.36
CA LEU A 69 -0.41 -6.97 -4.27
C LEU A 69 -0.65 -8.33 -3.58
N GLU A 70 -0.30 -8.45 -2.30
CA GLU A 70 -0.57 -9.66 -1.52
C GLU A 70 -2.07 -9.88 -1.30
N ALA A 71 -2.80 -8.82 -0.96
CA ALA A 71 -4.27 -8.88 -0.82
C ALA A 71 -4.96 -9.20 -2.16
N GLU A 72 -4.54 -8.56 -3.26
CA GLU A 72 -5.04 -8.84 -4.60
C GLU A 72 -4.75 -10.30 -5.00
N LYS A 73 -3.55 -10.80 -4.71
CA LYS A 73 -3.18 -12.20 -4.97
C LYS A 73 -4.06 -13.19 -4.21
N GLU A 74 -4.32 -12.92 -2.93
CA GLU A 74 -5.18 -13.77 -2.10
C GLU A 74 -6.62 -13.83 -2.64
N GLN A 75 -7.17 -12.67 -3.02
CA GLN A 75 -8.50 -12.60 -3.65
C GLN A 75 -8.56 -13.37 -4.97
N LEU A 76 -7.53 -13.23 -5.82
CA LEU A 76 -7.48 -13.94 -7.10
C LEU A 76 -7.37 -15.46 -6.91
N LEU A 77 -6.63 -15.93 -5.91
CA LEU A 77 -6.54 -17.35 -5.59
C LEU A 77 -7.89 -17.94 -5.17
N GLU A 78 -8.68 -17.22 -4.36
CA GLU A 78 -10.00 -17.68 -3.96
C GLU A 78 -10.97 -17.74 -5.16
N VAL A 79 -10.87 -16.79 -6.08
CA VAL A 79 -11.65 -16.81 -7.33
C VAL A 79 -11.28 -18.01 -8.20
N ILE A 80 -9.99 -18.32 -8.34
CA ILE A 80 -9.52 -19.50 -9.09
C ILE A 80 -10.06 -20.78 -8.45
N LYS A 81 -9.91 -20.92 -7.13
CA LYS A 81 -10.41 -22.08 -6.38
C LYS A 81 -11.91 -22.29 -6.57
N THR A 82 -12.69 -21.21 -6.52
CA THR A 82 -14.14 -21.26 -6.77
C THR A 82 -14.43 -21.71 -8.20
N LYS A 83 -13.70 -21.16 -9.19
CA LYS A 83 -13.84 -21.55 -10.60
C LYS A 83 -13.48 -23.02 -10.82
N ASP A 84 -12.42 -23.51 -10.21
CA ASP A 84 -11.99 -24.90 -10.32
C ASP A 84 -13.04 -25.85 -9.74
N GLN A 85 -13.64 -25.52 -8.59
CA GLN A 85 -14.75 -26.29 -8.01
C GLN A 85 -15.96 -26.36 -8.94
N VAL A 86 -16.30 -25.25 -9.61
CA VAL A 86 -17.40 -25.21 -10.58
C VAL A 86 -17.07 -26.06 -11.81
N ILE A 87 -15.86 -25.93 -12.35
CA ILE A 87 -15.40 -26.73 -13.50
C ILE A 87 -15.46 -28.22 -13.16
N GLU A 88 -15.00 -28.61 -11.97
CA GLU A 88 -15.00 -30.00 -11.53
C GLU A 88 -16.43 -30.53 -11.35
N SER A 89 -17.34 -29.69 -10.83
CA SER A 89 -18.76 -30.03 -10.74
C SER A 89 -19.37 -30.27 -12.13
N ILE A 90 -19.06 -29.41 -13.10
CA ILE A 90 -19.52 -29.56 -14.50
C ILE A 90 -18.97 -30.85 -15.11
N LYS A 91 -17.66 -31.13 -14.97
CA LYS A 91 -17.05 -32.38 -15.46
C LYS A 91 -17.75 -33.61 -14.89
N ASN A 92 -18.00 -33.62 -13.58
CA ASN A 92 -18.67 -34.73 -12.92
C ASN A 92 -20.11 -34.96 -13.42
N VAL A 93 -20.84 -33.89 -13.76
CA VAL A 93 -22.16 -34.01 -14.39
C VAL A 93 -22.04 -34.57 -15.81
N LEU A 94 -21.12 -34.06 -16.62
CA LEU A 94 -20.92 -34.52 -17.99
C LEU A 94 -20.48 -35.98 -18.07
N LEU A 95 -19.56 -36.39 -17.19
CA LEU A 95 -19.02 -37.76 -17.14
C LEU A 95 -20.02 -38.78 -16.58
N LYS A 96 -21.02 -38.36 -15.80
CA LYS A 96 -22.10 -39.24 -15.31
C LYS A 96 -23.22 -39.44 -16.34
N ASN A 97 -23.25 -38.66 -17.41
CA ASN A 97 -24.26 -38.73 -18.48
C ASN A 97 -23.75 -39.49 -19.73
N ILE A 98 -22.59 -40.14 -19.63
CA ILE A 98 -22.00 -41.06 -20.63
C ILE A 98 -21.96 -42.44 -19.98
#